data_AF-A0A0A7CNZ9-F1
#
_entry.id   AF-A0A0A7CNZ9-F1
#
_cell.length_a   1.000
_cell.length_b   1.000
_cell.length_c   1.000
_cell.angle_alpha   90.00
_cell.angle_beta   90.00
_cell.angle_gamma   90.00
#
_symmetry.space_group_name_H-M   'P 1'
#
loop_
_entity.id
_entity.type
_entity.pdbx_description
1 polymer ?
#
loop_
_entity_poly.entity_id
_entity_poly.type
_entity_poly.pdbx_seq_one_letter_code
_entity_poly.pdbx_strand_id
1 'polypeptide(L)'
;MKATSLVAYFLCAVAVLANDDENCVSKCQSHTARQLERVCIGYRDRLPRPTLYNNCVDAYRLGSRESCAAYCNVDQNADSHLMATLSTACEKYRTIRPKDSQQICEGAFRSAVLEAKAFIKAGTPEPVEQPASTSGSQATAPAKADKKPEIKIKDIKVDAKGTVDAKPKSVLEAAREEALAAAKASRDL
;
A
#
# COMPACT_ATOMS: atom_id res chain seq x y z
N MET A 1 -15.85 61.44 -27.14
CA MET A 1 -15.14 60.22 -27.56
C MET A 1 -14.46 59.62 -26.33
N LYS A 2 -15.02 58.55 -25.75
CA LYS A 2 -14.44 57.81 -24.62
C LYS A 2 -14.72 56.33 -24.87
N ALA A 3 -13.76 55.63 -25.45
CA ALA A 3 -13.88 54.21 -25.80
C ALA A 3 -12.54 53.52 -25.55
N THR A 4 -12.12 53.42 -24.28
CA THR A 4 -10.92 52.67 -23.90
C THR A 4 -11.02 52.25 -22.43
N SER A 5 -11.95 51.35 -22.08
CA SER A 5 -11.93 50.75 -20.72
C SER A 5 -12.73 49.46 -20.59
N LEU A 6 -12.68 48.56 -21.58
CA LEU A 6 -13.32 47.24 -21.49
C LEU A 6 -12.43 46.06 -21.89
N VAL A 7 -11.17 46.29 -22.25
CA VAL A 7 -10.26 45.24 -22.76
C VAL A 7 -9.46 44.57 -21.62
N ALA A 8 -9.43 45.14 -20.42
CA ALA A 8 -8.57 44.65 -19.33
C ALA A 8 -9.20 43.52 -18.47
N TYR A 9 -10.49 43.21 -18.62
CA TYR A 9 -11.16 42.19 -17.78
C TYR A 9 -11.26 40.80 -18.42
N PHE A 10 -10.88 40.64 -19.69
CA PHE A 10 -11.06 39.38 -20.44
C PHE A 10 -9.81 38.49 -20.51
N LEU A 11 -8.80 38.73 -19.65
CA LEU A 11 -7.52 38.00 -19.66
C LEU A 11 -7.24 37.18 -18.39
N CYS A 12 -8.15 37.11 -17.42
CA CYS A 12 -7.94 36.37 -16.15
C CYS A 12 -8.77 35.10 -15.96
N ALA A 13 -9.49 34.61 -16.97
CA ALA A 13 -10.47 33.52 -16.79
C ALA A 13 -10.10 32.17 -17.44
N VAL A 14 -8.81 31.85 -17.64
CA VAL A 14 -8.41 30.58 -18.32
C VAL A 14 -7.41 29.73 -17.51
N ALA A 15 -7.20 30.00 -16.22
CA ALA A 15 -6.15 29.32 -15.44
C ALA A 15 -6.64 28.24 -14.44
N VAL A 16 -7.90 27.79 -14.48
CA VAL A 16 -8.45 26.90 -13.42
C VAL A 16 -8.54 25.42 -13.82
N LEU A 17 -8.49 25.06 -15.10
CA LEU A 17 -8.75 23.67 -15.54
C LEU A 17 -7.54 22.72 -15.54
N ALA A 18 -6.34 23.20 -15.22
CA ALA A 18 -5.13 22.33 -15.19
C ALA A 18 -4.85 21.72 -13.80
N ASN A 19 -5.62 22.06 -12.77
CA ASN A 19 -5.37 21.60 -11.39
C ASN A 19 -6.01 20.24 -11.05
N ASP A 20 -7.01 19.81 -11.83
CA ASP A 20 -7.74 18.57 -11.51
C ASP A 20 -6.93 17.31 -11.87
N ASP A 21 -6.15 17.36 -12.95
CA ASP A 21 -5.38 16.21 -13.44
C ASP A 21 -4.21 15.85 -12.51
N GLU A 22 -3.41 16.83 -12.07
CA GLU A 22 -2.30 16.60 -11.12
C GLU A 22 -2.81 16.12 -9.75
N ASN A 23 -3.97 16.62 -9.32
CA ASN A 23 -4.62 16.17 -8.09
C ASN A 23 -5.12 14.72 -8.22
N CYS A 24 -5.67 14.35 -9.39
CA CYS A 24 -6.05 12.97 -9.69
C CYS A 24 -4.83 12.04 -9.64
N VAL A 25 -3.74 12.37 -10.34
CA VAL A 25 -2.55 11.52 -10.44
C VAL A 25 -1.95 11.30 -9.06
N SER A 26 -1.77 12.35 -8.28
CA SER A 26 -1.23 12.26 -6.91
C SER A 26 -2.11 11.40 -5.99
N LYS A 27 -3.44 11.62 -6.00
CA LYS A 27 -4.38 10.81 -5.21
C LYS A 27 -4.40 9.35 -5.64
N CYS A 28 -4.36 9.09 -6.95
CA CYS A 28 -4.29 7.74 -7.51
C CYS A 28 -3.01 7.03 -7.05
N GLN A 29 -1.85 7.69 -7.19
CA GLN A 29 -0.56 7.12 -6.76
C GLN A 29 -0.50 6.87 -5.25
N SER A 30 -1.10 7.75 -4.44
CA SER A 30 -1.24 7.55 -2.99
C SER A 30 -2.19 6.39 -2.66
N HIS A 31 -3.25 6.19 -3.44
CA HIS A 31 -4.15 5.05 -3.30
C HIS A 31 -3.46 3.73 -3.63
N THR A 32 -2.82 3.62 -4.79
CA THR A 32 -2.10 2.41 -5.22
C THR A 32 -0.90 2.11 -4.33
N ALA A 33 -0.16 3.13 -3.85
CA ALA A 33 0.97 2.93 -2.94
C ALA A 33 0.59 2.19 -1.65
N ARG A 34 -0.64 2.38 -1.15
CA ARG A 34 -1.17 1.65 0.01
C ARG A 34 -1.40 0.15 -0.26
N GLN A 35 -1.57 -0.22 -1.52
CA GLN A 35 -1.80 -1.60 -1.95
C GLN A 35 -0.49 -2.34 -2.29
N LEU A 36 0.62 -1.62 -2.46
CA LEU A 36 1.92 -2.19 -2.83
C LEU A 36 2.36 -3.30 -1.88
N GLU A 37 2.30 -3.07 -0.57
CA GLU A 37 2.73 -4.07 0.40
C GLU A 37 1.82 -5.31 0.34
N ARG A 38 0.50 -5.13 0.16
CA ARG A 38 -0.46 -6.25 -0.02
C ARG A 38 -0.07 -7.14 -1.19
N VAL A 39 0.42 -6.55 -2.28
CA VAL A 39 0.80 -7.28 -3.50
C VAL A 39 2.17 -7.94 -3.36
N CYS A 40 3.15 -7.23 -2.81
CA CYS A 40 4.55 -7.68 -2.84
C CYS A 40 5.02 -8.44 -1.59
N ILE A 41 4.31 -8.38 -0.46
CA ILE A 41 4.74 -9.01 0.81
C ILE A 41 5.03 -10.51 0.67
N GLY A 42 4.29 -11.22 -0.18
CA GLY A 42 4.48 -12.64 -0.42
C GLY A 42 5.82 -13.02 -1.04
N TYR A 43 6.56 -12.05 -1.60
CA TYR A 43 7.88 -12.24 -2.19
C TYR A 43 9.03 -11.81 -1.27
N ARG A 44 8.74 -11.05 -0.21
CA ARG A 44 9.74 -10.62 0.79
C ARG A 44 10.44 -11.84 1.41
N ASP A 45 9.61 -12.85 1.68
CA ASP A 45 9.84 -14.23 2.08
C ASP A 45 10.88 -15.06 1.28
N ARG A 46 10.98 -14.79 -0.02
CA ARG A 46 11.37 -15.78 -1.03
C ARG A 46 12.79 -15.56 -1.52
N LEU A 47 13.54 -16.66 -1.69
CA LEU A 47 14.87 -16.63 -2.31
C LEU A 47 14.76 -16.51 -3.84
N PRO A 48 15.68 -15.77 -4.50
CA PRO A 48 16.75 -14.96 -3.92
C PRO A 48 16.24 -13.64 -3.32
N ARG A 49 16.68 -13.35 -2.10
CA ARG A 49 16.38 -12.08 -1.41
C ARG A 49 17.47 -11.04 -1.65
N PRO A 50 17.13 -9.74 -1.76
CA PRO A 50 15.78 -9.15 -1.84
C PRO A 50 15.21 -9.14 -3.27
N THR A 51 15.87 -9.79 -4.23
CA THR A 51 15.63 -9.65 -5.67
C THR A 51 14.16 -9.82 -6.07
N LEU A 52 13.47 -10.87 -5.62
CA LEU A 52 12.08 -11.10 -6.03
C LEU A 52 11.12 -10.02 -5.52
N TYR A 53 11.33 -9.57 -4.28
CA TYR A 53 10.56 -8.46 -3.72
C TYR A 53 10.84 -7.16 -4.47
N ASN A 54 12.10 -6.86 -4.76
CA ASN A 54 12.48 -5.67 -5.52
C ASN A 54 11.88 -5.68 -6.93
N ASN A 55 11.92 -6.83 -7.64
CA ASN A 55 11.29 -6.97 -8.95
C ASN A 55 9.78 -6.67 -8.91
N CYS A 56 9.10 -7.14 -7.86
CA CYS A 56 7.68 -6.84 -7.63
C CYS A 56 7.46 -5.34 -7.37
N VAL A 57 8.21 -4.77 -6.44
CA VAL A 57 8.07 -3.35 -6.03
C VAL A 57 8.34 -2.42 -7.20
N ASP A 58 9.39 -2.67 -7.98
CA ASP A 58 9.75 -1.84 -9.14
C ASP A 58 8.67 -1.91 -10.21
N ALA A 59 8.18 -3.11 -10.54
CA ALA A 59 7.11 -3.30 -11.51
C ALA A 59 5.78 -2.69 -11.05
N TYR A 60 5.44 -2.82 -9.76
CA TYR A 60 4.24 -2.23 -9.18
C TYR A 60 4.29 -0.70 -9.22
N ARG A 61 5.42 -0.10 -8.81
CA ARG A 61 5.61 1.36 -8.83
C ARG A 61 5.57 1.93 -10.24
N LEU A 62 6.21 1.23 -11.18
CA LEU A 62 6.15 1.59 -12.60
C LEU A 62 4.71 1.53 -13.10
N GLY A 63 4.04 0.38 -12.94
CA GLY A 63 2.65 0.21 -13.36
C GLY A 63 1.71 1.24 -12.73
N SER A 64 1.91 1.57 -11.45
CA SER A 64 1.13 2.59 -10.76
C SER A 64 1.32 3.98 -11.36
N ARG A 65 2.57 4.38 -11.64
CA ARG A 65 2.83 5.71 -12.19
C ARG A 65 2.21 5.85 -13.58
N GLU A 66 2.45 4.88 -14.45
CA GLU A 66 1.99 4.90 -15.83
C GLU A 66 0.45 4.80 -15.91
N SER A 67 -0.17 3.94 -15.11
CA SER A 67 -1.63 3.77 -15.12
C SER A 67 -2.37 4.95 -14.49
N CYS A 68 -1.86 5.52 -13.40
CA CYS A 68 -2.46 6.72 -12.83
C CYS A 68 -2.36 7.90 -13.81
N ALA A 69 -1.23 8.08 -14.50
CA ALA A 69 -1.11 9.11 -15.54
C ALA A 69 -2.07 8.86 -16.71
N ALA A 70 -2.13 7.64 -17.24
CA ALA A 70 -2.97 7.32 -18.39
C ALA A 70 -4.48 7.47 -18.10
N TYR A 71 -4.95 6.96 -16.95
CA TYR A 71 -6.38 7.01 -16.63
C TYR A 71 -6.83 8.37 -16.10
N CYS A 72 -6.00 9.12 -15.38
CA CYS A 72 -6.35 10.49 -14.96
C CYS A 72 -6.40 11.45 -16.14
N ASN A 73 -5.52 11.28 -17.14
CA ASN A 73 -5.52 12.11 -18.35
C ASN A 73 -6.57 11.66 -19.40
N VAL A 74 -7.47 10.74 -19.04
CA VAL A 74 -8.56 10.23 -19.88
C VAL A 74 -8.05 9.72 -21.25
N ASP A 75 -6.91 9.04 -21.27
CA ASP A 75 -6.38 8.45 -22.49
C ASP A 75 -7.31 7.33 -22.98
N GLN A 76 -7.88 7.51 -24.18
CA GLN A 76 -8.79 6.54 -24.82
C GLN A 76 -8.10 5.20 -25.10
N ASN A 77 -6.77 5.19 -25.20
CA ASN A 77 -5.96 4.01 -25.47
C ASN A 77 -5.13 3.57 -24.25
N ALA A 78 -5.48 4.02 -23.04
CA ALA A 78 -4.74 3.72 -21.83
C ALA A 78 -4.45 2.21 -21.66
N ASP A 79 -5.47 1.35 -21.85
CA ASP A 79 -5.31 -0.09 -21.69
C ASP A 79 -4.29 -0.69 -22.69
N SER A 80 -4.27 -0.25 -23.95
CA SER A 80 -3.35 -0.79 -24.96
C SER A 80 -1.92 -0.28 -24.75
N HIS A 81 -1.76 1.01 -24.44
CA HIS A 81 -0.47 1.60 -24.09
C HIS A 81 0.15 0.90 -22.87
N LEU A 82 -0.63 0.71 -21.80
CA LEU A 82 -0.15 0.05 -20.58
C LEU A 82 0.26 -1.40 -20.81
N MET A 83 -0.40 -2.13 -21.71
CA MET A 83 0.03 -3.49 -22.08
C MET A 83 1.34 -3.49 -22.87
N ALA A 84 1.55 -2.51 -23.76
CA ALA A 84 2.82 -2.34 -24.43
C ALA A 84 3.93 -2.00 -23.42
N THR A 85 3.68 -1.07 -22.49
CA THR A 85 4.62 -0.70 -21.42
C THR A 85 4.96 -1.90 -20.55
N LEU A 86 3.96 -2.72 -20.16
CA LEU A 86 4.18 -3.95 -19.40
C LEU A 86 5.14 -4.89 -20.13
N SER A 87 4.90 -5.13 -21.43
CA SER A 87 5.73 -6.02 -22.24
C SER A 87 7.18 -5.53 -22.25
N THR A 88 7.41 -4.25 -22.52
CA THR A 88 8.75 -3.66 -22.56
C THR A 88 9.43 -3.66 -21.19
N ALA A 89 8.69 -3.35 -20.12
CA ALA A 89 9.22 -3.27 -18.77
C ALA A 89 9.67 -4.63 -18.21
N CYS A 90 8.93 -5.69 -18.52
CA CYS A 90 9.18 -7.03 -18.00
C CYS A 90 10.08 -7.89 -18.89
N GLU A 91 10.33 -7.48 -20.15
CA GLU A 91 11.18 -8.22 -21.11
C GLU A 91 12.58 -8.50 -20.54
N LYS A 92 13.16 -7.57 -19.78
CA LYS A 92 14.48 -7.75 -19.16
C LYS A 92 14.56 -8.99 -18.26
N TYR A 93 13.45 -9.45 -17.70
CA TYR A 93 13.43 -10.62 -16.81
C TYR A 93 13.28 -11.95 -17.56
N ARG A 94 13.03 -11.93 -18.88
CA ARG A 94 12.84 -13.13 -19.69
C ARG A 94 14.07 -14.04 -19.72
N THR A 95 15.25 -13.44 -19.71
CA THR A 95 16.55 -14.17 -19.77
C THR A 95 17.24 -14.28 -18.42
N ILE A 96 16.69 -13.62 -17.38
CA ILE A 96 17.28 -13.55 -16.04
C ILE A 96 16.68 -14.63 -15.13
N ARG A 97 17.51 -15.27 -14.30
CA ARG A 97 17.04 -16.17 -13.23
C ARG A 97 16.75 -15.37 -11.95
N PRO A 98 15.74 -15.75 -11.15
CA PRO A 98 14.86 -16.93 -11.30
C PRO A 98 13.77 -16.74 -12.36
N LYS A 99 13.27 -17.85 -12.92
CA LYS A 99 12.24 -17.87 -13.99
C LYS A 99 10.96 -17.12 -13.60
N ASP A 100 10.66 -17.10 -12.30
CA ASP A 100 9.48 -16.44 -11.75
C ASP A 100 9.56 -14.91 -11.84
N SER A 101 10.75 -14.32 -12.05
CA SER A 101 10.95 -12.87 -12.08
C SER A 101 10.07 -12.16 -13.11
N GLN A 102 9.94 -12.75 -14.31
CA GLN A 102 9.08 -12.20 -15.35
C GLN A 102 7.61 -12.23 -14.93
N GLN A 103 7.14 -13.37 -14.41
CA GLN A 103 5.75 -13.50 -13.95
C GLN A 103 5.44 -12.56 -12.78
N ILE A 104 6.38 -12.37 -11.86
CA ILE A 104 6.25 -11.43 -10.74
C ILE A 104 6.15 -10.00 -11.27
N CYS A 105 7.00 -9.62 -12.24
CA CYS A 105 6.93 -8.30 -12.88
C CYS A 105 5.57 -8.07 -13.55
N GLU A 106 5.14 -8.99 -14.41
CA GLU A 106 3.87 -8.86 -15.13
C GLU A 106 2.67 -8.81 -14.18
N GLY A 107 2.67 -9.68 -13.16
CA GLY A 107 1.62 -9.73 -12.14
C GLY A 107 1.54 -8.43 -11.35
N ALA A 108 2.68 -7.95 -10.84
CA ALA A 108 2.74 -6.71 -10.06
C ALA A 108 2.32 -5.49 -10.88
N PHE A 109 2.75 -5.39 -12.14
CA PHE A 109 2.34 -4.31 -13.04
C PHE A 109 0.83 -4.35 -13.29
N ARG A 110 0.27 -5.51 -13.64
CA ARG A 110 -1.19 -5.66 -13.86
C ARG A 110 -1.99 -5.34 -12.60
N SER A 111 -1.52 -5.76 -11.42
CA SER A 111 -2.16 -5.41 -10.16
C SER A 111 -2.19 -3.89 -9.95
N ALA A 112 -1.10 -3.18 -10.22
CA ALA A 112 -1.08 -1.73 -10.12
C ALA A 112 -2.09 -1.06 -11.08
N VAL A 113 -2.16 -1.54 -12.33
CA VAL A 113 -3.14 -1.08 -13.34
C VAL A 113 -4.58 -1.29 -12.86
N LEU A 114 -4.87 -2.46 -12.28
CA LEU A 114 -6.21 -2.77 -11.76
C LEU A 114 -6.59 -1.86 -10.59
N GLU A 115 -5.67 -1.59 -9.66
CA GLU A 115 -5.90 -0.70 -8.52
C GLU A 115 -6.10 0.75 -8.98
N ALA A 116 -5.33 1.24 -9.96
CA ALA A 116 -5.54 2.55 -10.56
C ALA A 116 -6.91 2.64 -11.27
N LYS A 117 -7.28 1.61 -12.03
CA LYS A 117 -8.60 1.54 -12.70
C LYS A 117 -9.74 1.49 -11.69
N ALA A 118 -9.55 0.80 -10.56
CA ALA A 118 -10.53 0.75 -9.48
C ALA A 118 -10.71 2.13 -8.81
N PHE A 119 -9.61 2.85 -8.57
CA PHE A 119 -9.64 4.22 -8.04
C PHE A 119 -10.47 5.16 -8.92
N ILE A 120 -10.24 5.16 -10.23
CA ILE A 120 -10.98 6.01 -11.18
C ILE A 120 -12.46 5.63 -11.25
N LYS A 121 -12.78 4.33 -11.23
CA LYS A 121 -14.16 3.83 -11.23
C LYS A 121 -14.93 4.17 -9.95
N ALA A 122 -14.25 4.25 -8.81
CA ALA A 122 -14.86 4.64 -7.55
C ALA A 122 -15.23 6.14 -7.49
N GLY A 123 -14.83 6.91 -8.50
CA GLY A 123 -14.82 8.37 -8.47
C GLY A 123 -13.66 8.87 -7.62
N THR A 124 -13.05 9.99 -8.01
CA THR A 124 -12.02 10.65 -7.19
C THR A 124 -12.65 10.96 -5.84
N PRO A 125 -12.27 10.29 -4.72
CA PRO A 125 -12.82 10.67 -3.44
C PRO A 125 -12.46 12.14 -3.22
N GLU A 126 -13.47 12.93 -2.90
CA GLU A 126 -13.29 14.32 -2.49
C GLU A 126 -12.16 14.39 -1.45
N PRO A 127 -11.33 15.44 -1.50
CA PRO A 127 -10.24 15.58 -0.55
C PRO A 127 -10.84 15.65 0.86
N VAL A 128 -10.79 14.53 1.58
CA VAL A 128 -10.95 14.55 3.03
C VAL A 128 -9.80 15.38 3.55
N GLU A 129 -10.08 16.60 3.98
CA GLU A 129 -9.14 17.44 4.72
C GLU A 129 -8.47 16.57 5.78
N GLN A 130 -7.15 16.43 5.68
CA GLN A 130 -6.36 15.83 6.75
C GLN A 130 -6.48 16.75 7.97
N PRO A 131 -7.04 16.30 9.11
CA PRO A 131 -6.75 16.99 10.35
C PRO A 131 -5.25 16.80 10.64
N ALA A 132 -4.61 17.94 10.90
CA ALA A 132 -3.19 18.07 11.17
C ALA A 132 -2.67 16.99 12.13
N SER A 133 -1.54 16.39 11.75
CA SER A 133 -0.72 15.53 12.59
C SER A 133 -0.53 16.14 13.99
N THR A 134 -1.10 15.51 15.00
CA THR A 134 -0.70 15.72 16.39
C THR A 134 -0.10 14.42 16.91
N SER A 135 1.22 14.39 16.97
CA SER A 135 1.95 13.40 17.76
C SER A 135 1.69 13.65 19.24
N GLY A 136 1.37 12.59 20.00
CA GLY A 136 1.49 12.65 21.45
C GLY A 136 0.53 11.75 22.25
N SER A 137 1.07 10.60 22.66
CA SER A 137 0.87 9.99 23.98
C SER A 137 -0.48 9.36 24.39
N GLN A 138 -0.31 8.05 24.64
CA GLN A 138 -0.71 7.32 25.84
C GLN A 138 -2.13 6.76 25.97
N ALA A 139 -2.09 5.48 26.36
CA ALA A 139 -3.19 4.60 26.66
C ALA A 139 -3.97 5.04 27.92
N THR A 140 -5.27 4.79 27.91
CA THR A 140 -5.98 4.34 29.12
C THR A 140 -7.24 3.58 28.72
N ALA A 141 -7.33 2.32 29.12
CA ALA A 141 -8.58 1.56 29.19
C ALA A 141 -9.29 1.88 30.51
N PRO A 142 -10.63 1.74 30.58
CA PRO A 142 -11.15 0.72 31.50
C PRO A 142 -12.42 -0.02 31.03
N ALA A 143 -12.32 -1.36 31.14
CA ALA A 143 -13.21 -2.34 31.78
C ALA A 143 -14.77 -2.27 31.74
N LYS A 144 -15.33 -3.41 31.27
CA LYS A 144 -16.48 -4.23 31.75
C LYS A 144 -17.93 -3.84 31.40
N ALA A 145 -18.65 -4.71 30.69
CA ALA A 145 -19.55 -5.74 31.29
C ALA A 145 -20.34 -6.55 30.23
N ASP A 146 -20.31 -7.87 30.39
CA ASP A 146 -21.35 -8.90 30.17
C ASP A 146 -22.33 -8.88 28.96
N LYS A 147 -22.25 -9.90 28.09
CA LYS A 147 -23.17 -11.08 28.09
C LYS A 147 -22.94 -12.05 26.91
N LYS A 148 -22.84 -13.34 27.27
CA LYS A 148 -22.85 -14.59 26.47
C LYS A 148 -24.22 -14.82 25.81
N PRO A 149 -24.35 -15.63 24.73
CA PRO A 149 -24.54 -17.10 24.87
C PRO A 149 -23.77 -17.91 23.79
N GLU A 150 -22.96 -18.93 24.12
CA GLU A 150 -23.29 -20.37 24.24
C GLU A 150 -23.89 -21.04 22.99
N ILE A 151 -23.06 -21.76 22.22
CA ILE A 151 -23.47 -22.93 21.44
C ILE A 151 -22.46 -24.07 21.67
N LYS A 152 -23.02 -25.25 21.90
CA LYS A 152 -22.45 -26.48 22.44
C LYS A 152 -21.77 -27.31 21.36
N ILE A 153 -20.56 -27.84 21.61
CA ILE A 153 -20.03 -29.01 20.91
C ILE A 153 -19.71 -30.07 21.95
N LYS A 154 -20.30 -31.24 21.75
CA LYS A 154 -20.26 -32.42 22.62
C LYS A 154 -18.93 -33.16 22.48
N ASP A 155 -18.37 -33.55 23.62
CA ASP A 155 -17.76 -34.83 23.93
C ASP A 155 -16.79 -35.46 22.90
N ILE A 156 -15.49 -35.21 23.07
CA ILE A 156 -14.48 -36.27 22.84
C ILE A 156 -13.52 -36.31 24.04
N LYS A 157 -13.41 -37.53 24.55
CA LYS A 157 -12.86 -38.03 25.79
C LYS A 157 -11.35 -37.83 25.88
N VAL A 158 -10.90 -37.28 27.01
CA VAL A 158 -9.51 -37.29 27.47
C VAL A 158 -9.31 -38.51 28.34
N ASP A 159 -8.27 -39.28 28.05
CA ASP A 159 -7.49 -40.07 29.01
C ASP A 159 -6.05 -40.13 28.46
N ALA A 160 -4.93 -40.05 29.18
CA ALA A 160 -4.57 -39.51 30.49
C ALA A 160 -3.07 -39.84 30.66
N LYS A 161 -2.14 -38.91 30.39
CA LYS A 161 -0.82 -38.83 31.07
C LYS A 161 -0.06 -37.55 30.71
N GLY A 162 0.05 -36.61 31.65
CA GLY A 162 1.03 -35.52 31.61
C GLY A 162 0.46 -34.11 31.58
N THR A 163 -0.01 -33.65 32.75
CA THR A 163 0.01 -32.25 33.24
C THR A 163 0.23 -31.12 32.23
N VAL A 164 -0.82 -30.31 32.01
CA VAL A 164 -0.73 -28.93 31.50
C VAL A 164 -1.22 -28.01 32.60
N ASP A 165 -0.32 -27.18 33.14
CA ASP A 165 -0.69 -25.91 33.77
C ASP A 165 -0.01 -24.78 32.99
N ALA A 166 -0.84 -23.83 32.59
CA ALA A 166 -0.58 -22.85 31.55
C ALA A 166 -0.01 -21.54 32.10
N LYS A 167 1.07 -21.06 31.46
CA LYS A 167 1.23 -19.65 31.03
C LYS A 167 2.42 -19.55 30.07
N PRO A 168 2.23 -19.47 28.74
CA PRO A 168 3.34 -19.10 27.87
C PRO A 168 3.68 -17.63 28.16
N LYS A 169 4.85 -17.40 28.76
CA LYS A 169 5.45 -16.07 28.79
C LYS A 169 5.58 -15.62 27.34
N SER A 170 4.93 -14.50 27.04
CA SER A 170 4.89 -13.88 25.73
C SER A 170 6.33 -13.67 25.23
N VAL A 171 6.59 -13.98 23.96
CA VAL A 171 7.87 -13.69 23.25
C VAL A 171 8.32 -12.23 23.46
N LEU A 172 7.36 -11.36 23.78
CA LEU A 172 7.56 -9.95 24.11
C LEU A 172 8.35 -9.72 25.41
N GLU A 173 8.26 -10.60 26.42
CA GLU A 173 9.07 -10.49 27.65
C GLU A 173 10.54 -10.88 27.39
N ALA A 174 10.77 -11.93 26.61
CA ALA A 174 12.12 -12.37 26.24
C ALA A 174 12.85 -11.30 25.40
N ALA A 175 12.17 -10.68 24.43
CA ALA A 175 12.73 -9.60 23.63
C ALA A 175 13.04 -8.33 24.46
N ARG A 176 12.27 -8.09 25.53
CA ARG A 176 12.49 -6.94 26.41
C ARG A 176 13.68 -7.15 27.35
N GLU A 177 13.90 -8.37 27.80
CA GLU A 177 15.05 -8.73 28.63
C GLU A 177 16.37 -8.62 27.84
N GLU A 178 16.38 -9.06 26.57
CA GLU A 178 17.54 -8.93 25.69
C GLU A 178 17.87 -7.46 25.35
N ALA A 179 16.85 -6.63 25.09
CA ALA A 179 17.04 -5.21 24.83
C ALA A 179 17.58 -4.44 26.05
N LEU A 180 17.18 -4.82 27.27
CA LEU A 180 17.68 -4.22 28.51
C LEU A 180 19.11 -4.66 28.83
N ALA A 181 19.46 -5.91 28.53
CA ALA A 181 20.83 -6.39 28.67
C ALA A 181 21.78 -5.67 27.71
N ALA A 182 21.38 -5.48 26.45
CA ALA A 182 22.17 -4.76 25.45
C ALA A 182 22.35 -3.27 25.80
N ALA A 183 21.31 -2.62 26.32
CA ALA A 183 21.37 -1.21 26.73
C ALA A 183 22.22 -0.96 27.99
N LYS A 184 22.40 -1.98 28.83
CA LYS A 184 23.30 -1.90 29.99
C LYS A 184 24.74 -2.13 29.58
N ALA A 185 25.00 -3.08 28.68
CA ALA A 185 26.33 -3.35 28.14
C ALA A 185 26.93 -2.18 27.35
N SER A 186 26.09 -1.35 26.68
CA SER A 186 26.56 -0.15 25.97
C SER A 186 26.81 1.06 26.86
N ARG A 187 26.47 0.98 28.15
CA ARG A 187 26.62 2.08 29.12
C ARG A 187 27.84 1.94 30.03
N ASP A 188 28.46 0.76 30.03
CA ASP A 188 29.66 0.41 30.80
C ASP A 188 30.95 0.35 29.91
N LEU A 189 30.89 0.93 28.71
CA LEU A 189 32.02 1.25 27.81
C LEU A 189 32.24 2.77 27.78
#